data_AF-N1SBI6-F1
#
_entry.id   AF-N1SBI6-F1
#
_cell.length_a   1.000
_cell.length_b   1.000
_cell.length_c   1.000
_cell.angle_alpha   90.00
_cell.angle_beta   90.00
_cell.angle_gamma   90.00
#
_symmetry.space_group_name_H-M   'P 1'
#
loop_
_entity.id
_entity.type
_entity.pdbx_description
1 polymer ?
#
loop_
_entity_poly.entity_id
_entity_poly.type
_entity_poly.pdbx_seq_one_letter_code
_entity_poly.pdbx_strand_id
1 'polypeptide(L)'
;MMRAAECEIHRECEAAWNGEIHANISEQAFRKSNGFVSDGPVDFRCSQAAQIIRDCKPGEAPSKMVDFCVICKPQLVASILDENDRPGLLKGGQFGGTDSELKIYSLIFRLRRLKRWIVEDYWPAFGSDVLGIS
;
A
#
# COMPACT_ATOMS: atom_id res chain seq x y z
N MET A 1 10.32 11.96 -13.11
CA MET A 1 11.35 11.68 -12.09
C MET A 1 12.17 12.91 -11.68
N MET A 2 12.08 14.06 -12.38
CA MET A 2 12.81 15.30 -12.02
C MET A 2 12.55 15.76 -10.58
N ARG A 3 11.31 15.63 -10.09
CA ARG A 3 10.92 16.13 -8.77
C ARG A 3 11.59 15.41 -7.58
N ALA A 4 11.81 14.09 -7.66
CA ALA A 4 12.48 13.37 -6.57
C ALA A 4 13.95 13.79 -6.41
N ALA A 5 14.64 14.04 -7.53
CA ALA A 5 16.00 14.55 -7.51
C ALA A 5 16.08 15.97 -6.94
N GLU A 6 15.12 16.84 -7.25
CA GLU A 6 15.02 18.17 -6.64
C GLU A 6 14.79 18.09 -5.13
N CYS A 7 13.86 17.24 -4.67
CA CYS A 7 13.61 17.05 -3.23
C CYS A 7 14.87 16.59 -2.47
N GLU A 8 15.67 15.73 -3.09
CA GLU A 8 16.96 15.28 -2.54
C GLU A 8 17.98 16.43 -2.46
N ILE A 9 18.19 17.15 -3.58
CA ILE A 9 19.14 18.26 -3.68
C ILE A 9 18.83 19.35 -2.64
N HIS A 10 17.55 19.68 -2.49
CA HIS A 10 17.09 20.72 -1.57
C HIS A 10 16.90 20.24 -0.13
N ARG A 11 17.11 18.95 0.15
CA ARG A 11 16.88 18.32 1.46
C ARG A 11 15.48 18.62 2.02
N GLU A 12 14.49 18.49 1.15
CA GLU A 12 13.10 18.75 1.47
C GLU A 12 12.62 17.83 2.62
N CYS A 13 11.71 18.34 3.43
CA CYS A 13 11.20 17.60 4.59
C CYS A 13 10.30 16.42 4.17
N GLU A 14 10.09 15.47 5.09
CA GLU A 14 9.25 14.28 4.88
C GLU A 14 7.84 14.62 4.38
N ALA A 15 7.26 15.75 4.83
CA ALA A 15 5.96 16.21 4.36
C ALA A 15 5.94 16.55 2.87
N ALA A 16 7.01 17.18 2.35
CA ALA A 16 7.14 17.48 0.93
C ALA A 16 7.32 16.20 0.10
N TRP A 17 8.16 15.27 0.56
CA TRP A 17 8.32 13.95 -0.07
C TRP A 17 7.00 13.17 -0.13
N ASN A 18 6.24 13.19 0.98
CA ASN A 18 4.93 12.55 1.05
C ASN A 18 3.95 13.17 0.05
N GLY A 19 3.80 14.50 0.04
CA GLY A 19 2.85 15.19 -0.81
C GLY A 19 3.19 15.15 -2.30
N GLU A 20 4.47 15.26 -2.65
CA GLU A 20 4.88 15.52 -4.04
C GLU A 20 5.40 14.27 -4.76
N ILE A 21 5.93 13.29 -4.03
CA ILE A 21 6.49 12.06 -4.61
C ILE A 21 5.62 10.86 -4.26
N HIS A 22 5.42 10.59 -2.97
CA HIS A 22 4.77 9.35 -2.52
C HIS A 22 3.28 9.31 -2.87
N ALA A 23 2.57 10.45 -2.74
CA ALA A 23 1.18 10.55 -3.15
C ALA A 23 1.04 10.29 -4.66
N ASN A 24 1.87 10.93 -5.49
CA ASN A 24 1.85 10.74 -6.95
C ASN A 24 2.14 9.30 -7.39
N ILE A 25 3.09 8.62 -6.74
CA ILE A 25 3.35 7.19 -6.99
C ILE A 25 2.11 6.35 -6.65
N SER A 26 1.49 6.64 -5.50
CA SER A 26 0.29 5.94 -5.05
C SER A 26 -0.90 6.21 -5.97
N GLU A 27 -1.07 7.42 -6.47
CA GLU A 27 -2.09 7.74 -7.47
C GLU A 27 -1.89 6.94 -8.75
N GLN A 28 -0.67 6.88 -9.28
CA GLN A 28 -0.38 6.08 -10.49
C GLN A 28 -0.53 4.57 -10.29
N ALA A 29 -0.41 4.08 -9.05
CA ALA A 29 -0.59 2.68 -8.72
C ALA A 29 -2.06 2.33 -8.55
N PHE A 30 -2.83 3.16 -7.83
CA PHE A 30 -4.17 2.82 -7.36
C PHE A 30 -5.29 3.51 -8.15
N ARG A 31 -5.08 4.72 -8.68
CA ARG A 31 -6.09 5.49 -9.41
C ARG A 31 -5.81 5.47 -10.92
N LYS A 32 -6.87 5.46 -11.74
CA LYS A 32 -6.70 5.61 -13.20
C LYS A 32 -6.28 7.06 -13.49
N SER A 33 -5.58 7.27 -14.59
CA SER A 33 -5.00 8.56 -15.02
C SER A 33 -6.01 9.72 -15.21
N ASN A 34 -7.32 9.47 -15.10
CA ASN A 34 -8.37 10.45 -15.39
C ASN A 34 -9.24 10.86 -14.18
N GLY A 35 -8.90 10.53 -12.93
CA GLY A 35 -9.70 11.04 -11.82
C GLY A 35 -9.18 10.78 -10.41
N PHE A 36 -9.35 11.78 -9.56
CA PHE A 36 -9.19 11.75 -8.09
C PHE A 36 -10.17 10.80 -7.36
N VAL A 37 -10.99 10.05 -8.10
CA VAL A 37 -12.08 9.23 -7.56
C VAL A 37 -11.66 7.76 -7.55
N SER A 38 -11.82 7.11 -6.40
CA SER A 38 -11.66 5.66 -6.24
C SER A 38 -12.76 4.92 -7.01
N ASP A 39 -12.40 4.25 -8.09
CA ASP A 39 -13.29 3.50 -8.98
C ASP A 39 -13.30 1.97 -8.69
N GLY A 40 -12.83 1.54 -7.51
CA GLY A 40 -12.69 0.11 -7.23
C GLY A 40 -12.51 -0.26 -5.74
N PRO A 41 -12.30 -1.56 -5.45
CA PRO A 41 -12.20 -2.09 -4.08
C PRO A 41 -10.90 -1.71 -3.36
N VAL A 42 -10.01 -0.96 -4.02
CA VAL A 42 -8.70 -0.54 -3.47
C VAL A 42 -8.49 0.95 -3.72
N ASP A 43 -8.21 1.71 -2.66
CA ASP A 43 -7.81 3.11 -2.67
C ASP A 43 -6.60 3.32 -1.74
N PHE A 44 -6.09 4.54 -1.68
CA PHE A 44 -5.12 4.95 -0.67
C PHE A 44 -5.48 6.32 -0.09
N ARG A 45 -5.03 6.58 1.14
CA ARG A 45 -5.17 7.87 1.81
C ARG A 45 -3.86 8.23 2.49
N CYS A 46 -3.47 9.51 2.42
CA CYS A 46 -2.48 10.02 3.35
C CYS A 46 -3.03 9.90 4.77
N SER A 47 -2.16 9.55 5.70
CA SER A 47 -2.47 9.62 7.12
C SER A 47 -1.33 10.36 7.79
N GLN A 48 -1.66 11.31 8.65
CA GLN A 48 -0.66 12.05 9.43
C GLN A 48 -0.75 11.71 10.91
N ALA A 49 -1.72 10.87 11.28
CA ALA A 49 -2.04 10.56 12.68
C ALA A 49 -2.38 9.09 12.91
N ALA A 50 -2.51 8.25 11.86
CA ALA A 50 -2.76 6.84 12.07
C ALA A 50 -1.54 6.18 12.71
N GLN A 51 -1.83 5.38 13.74
CA GLN A 51 -0.86 4.46 14.31
C GLN A 51 -1.09 3.07 13.73
N ILE A 52 -0.01 2.31 13.59
CA ILE A 52 -0.11 0.89 13.27
C ILE A 52 -0.85 0.20 14.43
N ILE A 53 -1.90 -0.56 14.11
CA ILE A 53 -2.62 -1.38 15.09
C ILE A 53 -1.59 -2.21 15.86
N ARG A 54 -1.65 -2.20 17.20
CA ARG A 54 -0.61 -2.78 18.06
C ARG A 54 -0.26 -4.22 17.68
N ASP A 55 -1.28 -5.02 17.38
CA ASP A 55 -1.11 -6.45 17.03
C ASP A 55 -0.44 -6.65 15.65
N CYS A 56 -0.64 -5.69 14.75
CA CYS A 56 -0.03 -5.65 13.42
C CYS A 56 1.35 -4.99 13.41
N LYS A 57 1.74 -4.31 14.50
CA LYS A 57 3.04 -3.63 14.59
C LYS A 57 4.17 -4.68 14.67
N PRO A 58 5.14 -4.67 13.74
CA PRO A 58 6.34 -5.48 13.90
C PRO A 58 7.11 -5.04 15.15
N GLY A 59 7.65 -5.98 15.92
CA GLY A 59 8.34 -5.66 17.19
C GLY A 59 9.51 -4.69 17.04
N GLU A 60 10.20 -4.75 15.91
CA GLU A 60 11.32 -3.86 15.56
C GLU A 60 10.88 -2.56 14.86
N ALA A 61 9.60 -2.43 14.50
CA ALA A 61 9.14 -1.26 13.76
C ALA A 61 9.14 -0.02 14.67
N PRO A 62 9.74 1.10 14.23
CA PRO A 62 9.72 2.33 15.00
C PRO A 62 8.27 2.77 15.25
N SER A 63 8.01 3.43 16.39
CA SER A 63 6.70 4.03 16.73
C SER A 63 6.39 5.27 15.88
N LYS A 64 6.74 5.24 14.59
CA LYS A 64 6.43 6.31 13.65
C LYS A 64 4.95 6.25 13.27
N MET A 65 4.42 7.42 12.95
CA MET A 65 3.09 7.57 12.38
C MET A 65 3.10 6.98 10.96
N VAL A 66 1.97 6.44 10.52
CA VAL A 66 1.82 5.89 9.17
C VAL A 66 1.59 7.05 8.21
N ASP A 67 2.43 7.21 7.19
CA ASP A 67 2.29 8.28 6.19
C ASP A 67 1.14 8.04 5.20
N PHE A 68 0.91 6.78 4.84
CA PHE A 68 -0.12 6.37 3.88
C PHE A 68 -0.77 5.05 4.27
N CYS A 69 -2.09 5.00 4.15
CA CYS A 69 -2.88 3.77 4.29
C CYS A 69 -3.39 3.34 2.92
N VAL A 70 -3.21 2.06 2.58
CA VAL A 70 -3.94 1.42 1.49
C VAL A 70 -5.24 0.87 2.07
N ILE A 71 -6.36 1.27 1.47
CA ILE A 71 -7.70 0.89 1.91
C ILE A 71 -8.23 -0.14 0.95
N CYS A 72 -8.44 -1.35 1.44
CA CYS A 72 -9.13 -2.41 0.72
C CYS A 72 -10.56 -2.55 1.26
N LYS A 73 -11.52 -2.72 0.35
CA LYS A 73 -12.92 -3.01 0.68
C LYS A 73 -13.27 -4.39 0.13
N PRO A 74 -13.58 -5.38 1.01
CA PRO A 74 -13.60 -5.32 2.47
C PRO A 74 -12.16 -5.31 3.04
N GLN A 75 -12.02 -5.07 4.35
CA GLN A 75 -10.72 -5.10 5.01
C GLN A 75 -10.03 -6.46 4.83
N LEU A 76 -8.75 -6.41 4.45
CA LEU A 76 -7.90 -7.56 4.21
C LEU A 76 -6.83 -7.64 5.30
N VAL A 77 -6.59 -8.85 5.83
CA VAL A 77 -5.45 -9.14 6.69
C VAL A 77 -4.64 -10.27 6.03
N ALA A 78 -3.42 -9.96 5.58
CA ALA A 78 -2.53 -10.96 5.00
C ALA A 78 -1.99 -11.87 6.11
N SER A 79 -2.58 -13.06 6.23
CA SER A 79 -2.11 -14.12 7.12
C SER A 79 -1.84 -15.40 6.33
N ILE A 80 -0.83 -16.15 6.75
CA ILE A 80 -0.54 -17.50 6.29
C ILE A 80 -0.68 -18.44 7.49
N LEU A 81 -0.98 -19.70 7.25
CA LEU A 81 -0.87 -20.72 8.29
C LEU A 81 0.61 -21.09 8.46
N ASP A 82 1.09 -21.12 9.70
CA ASP A 82 2.40 -21.68 10.01
C ASP A 82 2.38 -23.22 9.95
N GLU A 83 3.52 -23.85 10.22
CA GLU A 83 3.67 -25.31 10.26
C GLU A 83 2.76 -26.02 11.28
N ASN A 84 2.11 -25.27 12.19
CA ASN A 84 1.20 -25.76 13.21
C ASN A 84 -0.26 -25.33 12.96
N ASP A 85 -0.61 -24.95 11.73
CA ASP A 85 -1.93 -24.44 11.35
C ASP A 85 -2.38 -23.20 12.14
N ARG A 86 -1.43 -22.41 12.67
CA ARG A 86 -1.76 -21.15 13.35
C ARG A 86 -1.66 -19.99 12.36
N PRO A 87 -2.63 -19.08 12.36
CA PRO A 87 -2.58 -17.90 11.51
C PRO A 87 -1.43 -16.98 11.94
N GLY A 88 -0.37 -16.96 11.14
CA GLY A 88 0.76 -16.05 11.21
C GLY A 88 0.54 -14.86 10.28
N LEU A 89 0.56 -13.64 10.81
CA LEU A 89 0.53 -12.45 9.97
C LEU A 89 1.84 -12.36 9.18
N LEU A 90 1.75 -12.17 7.86
CA LEU A 90 2.93 -11.95 7.04
C LEU A 90 3.57 -10.61 7.42
N LYS A 91 4.65 -10.68 8.20
CA LYS A 91 5.45 -9.53 8.59
C LYS A 91 6.73 -9.51 7.75
N GLY A 92 6.95 -8.42 7.02
CA GLY A 92 8.25 -8.11 6.45
C GLY A 92 8.48 -8.59 5.02
N GLY A 93 8.75 -7.61 4.16
CA GLY A 93 9.24 -7.76 2.80
C GLY A 93 9.29 -6.38 2.18
N GLN A 94 10.48 -5.89 1.80
CA GLN A 94 10.58 -4.58 1.16
C GLN A 94 9.87 -4.64 -0.20
N PHE A 95 8.74 -3.96 -0.34
CA PHE A 95 7.96 -3.89 -1.59
C PHE A 95 8.72 -3.12 -2.70
N GLY A 96 9.62 -2.24 -2.30
CA GLY A 96 10.43 -1.39 -3.16
C GLY A 96 10.95 -0.20 -2.34
N GLY A 97 11.21 0.91 -3.01
CA GLY A 97 11.76 2.11 -2.38
C GLY A 97 11.73 3.30 -3.33
N THR A 98 11.94 4.49 -2.78
CA THR A 98 11.94 5.75 -3.53
C THR A 98 13.34 6.33 -3.72
N ASP A 99 14.35 5.61 -3.22
CA ASP A 99 15.78 5.95 -3.25
C ASP A 99 16.48 5.58 -4.57
N SER A 100 15.81 4.87 -5.47
CA SER A 100 16.32 4.63 -6.82
C SER A 100 15.20 4.34 -7.82
N GLU A 101 15.45 4.59 -9.09
CA GLU A 101 14.52 4.33 -10.20
C GLU A 101 14.05 2.87 -10.25
N LEU A 102 14.99 1.90 -10.13
CA LEU A 102 14.66 0.46 -10.12
C LEU A 102 13.75 0.09 -8.94
N LYS A 103 14.01 0.66 -7.76
CA LYS A 103 13.19 0.42 -6.57
C LYS A 103 11.81 1.08 -6.68
N ILE A 104 11.70 2.23 -7.35
CA ILE A 104 10.42 2.89 -7.66
C ILE A 104 9.62 1.99 -8.60
N TYR A 105 10.23 1.48 -9.67
CA TYR A 105 9.56 0.57 -10.59
C TYR A 105 9.11 -0.72 -9.90
N SER A 106 9.94 -1.32 -9.05
CA SER A 106 9.55 -2.47 -8.23
C SER A 106 8.35 -2.14 -7.34
N LEU A 107 8.37 -0.99 -6.67
CA LEU A 107 7.27 -0.54 -5.81
C LEU A 107 5.97 -0.43 -6.61
N ILE A 108 5.97 0.32 -7.73
CA ILE A 108 4.80 0.49 -8.60
C ILE A 108 4.31 -0.86 -9.11
N PHE A 109 5.20 -1.72 -9.59
CA PHE A 109 4.85 -3.03 -10.13
C PHE A 109 4.16 -3.91 -9.09
N ARG A 110 4.71 -3.99 -7.87
CA ARG A 110 4.13 -4.81 -6.80
C ARG A 110 2.81 -4.25 -6.30
N LEU A 111 2.65 -2.93 -6.18
CA LEU A 111 1.37 -2.31 -5.82
C LEU A 111 0.30 -2.57 -6.88
N ARG A 112 0.65 -2.47 -8.18
CA ARG A 112 -0.25 -2.82 -9.29
C ARG A 112 -0.61 -4.29 -9.29
N ARG A 113 0.35 -5.18 -9.02
CA ARG A 113 0.13 -6.62 -8.89
C ARG A 113 -0.84 -6.94 -7.76
N LEU A 114 -0.68 -6.29 -6.61
CA LEU A 114 -1.56 -6.42 -5.46
C LEU A 114 -2.98 -5.92 -5.79
N LYS A 115 -3.10 -4.72 -6.37
CA LYS A 115 -4.39 -4.18 -6.83
C LYS A 115 -5.09 -5.16 -7.77
N ARG A 116 -4.35 -5.68 -8.76
CA ARG A 116 -4.90 -6.62 -9.74
C ARG A 116 -5.43 -7.89 -9.06
N TRP A 117 -4.65 -8.51 -8.19
CA TRP A 117 -5.08 -9.69 -7.43
C TRP A 117 -6.33 -9.43 -6.59
N ILE A 118 -6.41 -8.26 -5.93
CA ILE A 118 -7.60 -7.90 -5.15
C ILE A 118 -8.86 -7.82 -6.03
N VAL A 119 -8.73 -7.22 -7.21
CA VAL A 119 -9.85 -6.98 -8.13
C VAL A 119 -10.27 -8.24 -8.88
N GLU A 120 -9.30 -9.04 -9.36
CA GLU A 120 -9.53 -10.15 -10.28
C GLU A 120 -9.74 -11.48 -9.56
N ASP A 121 -9.10 -11.70 -8.42
CA ASP A 121 -9.13 -12.99 -7.73
C ASP A 121 -9.92 -12.91 -6.41
N TYR A 122 -9.49 -12.00 -5.51
CA TYR A 122 -10.03 -11.97 -4.15
C TYR A 122 -11.47 -11.48 -4.09
N TRP A 123 -11.80 -10.33 -4.70
CA TRP A 123 -13.14 -9.76 -4.59
C TRP A 123 -14.23 -10.66 -5.20
N PRO A 124 -14.05 -11.26 -6.38
CA PRO A 124 -15.01 -12.22 -6.91
C PRO A 124 -15.18 -13.46 -6.01
N ALA A 125 -14.07 -14.03 -5.52
CA ALA A 125 -14.14 -15.16 -4.60
C ALA A 125 -14.86 -14.80 -3.29
N PHE A 126 -14.57 -13.64 -2.71
CA PHE A 126 -15.26 -13.17 -1.50
C PHE A 126 -16.75 -12.91 -1.75
N GLY A 127 -17.10 -12.31 -2.87
CA GLY A 127 -18.50 -12.08 -3.28
C GLY A 127 -19.28 -13.38 -3.40
N SER A 128 -18.72 -14.38 -4.08
CA SER A 128 -19.30 -15.71 -4.23
C SER A 128 -19.37 -16.46 -2.91
N ASP A 129 -18.22 -16.66 -2.26
CA ASP A 129 -18.06 -17.69 -1.23
C ASP A 129 -18.51 -17.20 0.16
N VAL A 130 -18.43 -15.89 0.41
CA VAL A 130 -18.76 -15.29 1.71
C VAL A 130 -20.08 -14.54 1.65
N LEU A 131 -20.29 -13.73 0.61
CA LEU A 131 -21.49 -12.89 0.51
C LEU A 131 -22.65 -13.56 -0.24
N GLY A 132 -22.40 -14.63 -1.01
CA GLY A 132 -23.41 -15.30 -1.82
C GLY A 132 -23.97 -14.43 -2.95
N ILE A 133 -23.20 -13.45 -3.42
CA ILE A 133 -23.60 -12.52 -4.48
C ILE A 133 -22.92 -12.98 -5.77
N SER A 134 -23.70 -13.54 -6.70
CA SER A 134 -23.28 -13.96 -8.04
C SER A 134 -23.42 -12.83 -9.05
#